data_AF-A0A832FR51-F1
#
_entry.id   AF-A0A832FR51-F1
#
_cell.length_a   1.000
_cell.length_b   1.000
_cell.length_c   1.000
_cell.angle_alpha   90.00
_cell.angle_beta   90.00
_cell.angle_gamma   90.00
#
_symmetry.space_group_name_H-M   'P 1'
#
loop_
_entity.id
_entity.type
_entity.pdbx_description
1 polymer ?
#
loop_
_entity_poly.entity_id
_entity_poly.type
_entity_poly.pdbx_seq_one_letter_code
_entity_poly.pdbx_strand_id
1 'polypeptide(L)'
;MSSYAVVVCGRCGGYLLAKTDQKTRMCPYCGSKIFVEKAKKAAFARNAYEASVLLRKLKEEKAAKRARLGFKGYFEESHQSNSEKDC
;
A
#
# COMPACT_ATOMS: atom_id res chain seq x y z
N MET A 1 18.06 9.34 -2.03
CA MET A 1 17.34 8.07 -1.75
C MET A 1 15.94 8.17 -2.31
N SER A 2 15.55 7.33 -3.26
CA SER A 2 14.20 7.36 -3.85
C SER A 2 13.22 6.61 -2.96
N SER A 3 12.37 7.35 -2.24
CA SER A 3 11.31 6.74 -1.46
C SER A 3 10.12 6.37 -2.35
N TYR A 4 9.43 5.31 -1.98
CA TYR A 4 8.24 4.80 -2.63
C TYR A 4 7.04 5.00 -1.71
N ALA A 5 5.88 5.26 -2.28
CA ALA A 5 4.62 5.38 -1.58
C ALA A 5 3.56 4.54 -2.29
N VAL A 6 2.77 3.81 -1.52
CA VAL A 6 1.55 3.19 -2.02
C VAL A 6 0.43 4.20 -1.86
N VAL A 7 -0.19 4.61 -2.97
CA VAL A 7 -1.28 5.59 -2.99
C VAL A 7 -2.57 4.96 -3.47
N VAL A 8 -3.69 5.48 -2.98
CA VAL A 8 -5.02 5.06 -3.39
C VAL A 8 -5.54 5.99 -4.47
N CYS A 9 -6.03 5.42 -5.57
CA CYS A 9 -6.75 6.19 -6.56
C CYS A 9 -8.09 6.67 -5.99
N GLY A 10 -8.31 7.99 -5.93
CA GLY A 10 -9.58 8.56 -5.48
C GLY A 10 -10.76 8.26 -6.41
N ARG A 11 -10.52 7.81 -7.65
CA ARG A 11 -11.59 7.52 -8.63
C ARG A 11 -12.02 6.06 -8.62
N CYS A 12 -11.08 5.12 -8.73
CA CYS A 12 -11.41 3.68 -8.75
C CYS A 12 -11.16 2.97 -7.41
N GLY A 13 -10.52 3.62 -6.44
CA GLY A 13 -10.14 3.01 -5.17
C GLY A 13 -9.02 1.96 -5.27
N GLY A 14 -8.37 1.84 -6.43
CA GLY A 14 -7.24 0.92 -6.64
C GLY A 14 -5.97 1.41 -5.95
N TYR A 15 -5.17 0.48 -5.42
CA TYR A 15 -3.84 0.79 -4.89
C TYR A 15 -2.82 0.78 -6.02
N LEU A 16 -1.95 1.80 -6.02
CA LEU A 16 -0.84 1.91 -6.97
C LEU A 16 0.44 2.33 -6.26
N LEU A 17 1.55 1.95 -6.86
CA LEU A 17 2.89 2.26 -6.38
C LEU A 17 3.39 3.51 -7.10
N ALA A 18 3.78 4.51 -6.33
CA ALA A 18 4.33 5.77 -6.83
C ALA A 18 5.69 6.04 -6.19
N LYS A 19 6.62 6.65 -6.94
CA LYS A 19 7.82 7.23 -6.34
C LYS A 19 7.42 8.57 -5.71
N THR A 20 7.93 8.86 -4.52
CA THR A 20 7.64 10.15 -3.83
C THR A 20 8.17 11.36 -4.58
N ASP A 21 9.16 11.14 -5.46
CA ASP A 21 9.76 12.16 -6.32
C ASP A 21 8.84 12.57 -7.49
N GLN A 22 7.87 11.72 -7.86
CA GLN A 22 6.94 12.01 -8.95
C GLN A 22 5.77 12.85 -8.46
N LYS A 23 5.54 14.01 -9.09
CA LYS A 23 4.39 14.89 -8.79
C LYS A 23 3.06 14.27 -9.18
N THR A 24 3.01 13.63 -10.34
CA THR A 24 1.78 13.04 -10.89
C THR A 24 2.05 11.66 -11.44
N ARG A 25 1.04 10.79 -11.35
CA ARG A 25 1.07 9.44 -11.91
C ARG A 25 -0.27 9.09 -12.50
N MET A 26 -0.27 8.45 -13.67
CA MET A 26 -1.50 7.94 -14.25
C MET A 26 -1.88 6.61 -13.59
N CYS A 27 -3.16 6.45 -13.23
CA CYS A 27 -3.68 5.20 -12.72
C CYS A 27 -3.71 4.16 -13.85
N PRO A 28 -3.02 3.02 -13.72
CA PRO A 28 -3.04 1.98 -14.76
C PRO A 28 -4.41 1.27 -14.86
N TYR A 29 -5.28 1.42 -13.86
CA TYR A 29 -6.58 0.75 -13.83
C TYR A 29 -7.69 1.57 -14.51
N CYS A 30 -7.70 2.89 -14.31
CA CYS A 30 -8.81 3.75 -14.78
C CYS A 30 -8.34 4.94 -15.63
N GLY A 31 -7.05 5.03 -15.96
CA GLY A 31 -6.48 6.12 -16.76
C GLY A 31 -6.49 7.50 -16.10
N SER A 32 -6.92 7.60 -14.83
CA SER A 32 -7.06 8.91 -14.18
C SER A 32 -5.72 9.46 -13.72
N LYS A 33 -5.50 10.76 -13.90
CA LYS A 33 -4.31 11.46 -13.40
C LYS A 33 -4.41 11.63 -11.89
N ILE A 34 -3.44 11.10 -11.16
CA ILE A 34 -3.35 11.18 -9.70
C ILE A 34 -2.18 12.06 -9.34
N PHE A 35 -2.42 13.09 -8.54
CA PHE A 35 -1.38 13.91 -7.94
C PHE A 35 -0.86 13.19 -6.71
N VAL A 36 0.37 12.69 -6.72
CA VAL A 36 0.95 11.88 -5.64
C VAL A 36 1.03 12.67 -4.33
N GLU A 37 1.24 13.97 -4.41
CA GLU A 37 1.25 14.88 -3.25
C GLU A 37 -0.11 14.98 -2.57
N LYS A 38 -1.19 15.07 -3.37
CA LYS A 38 -2.58 15.22 -2.89
C LYS A 38 -3.29 13.88 -2.66
N ALA A 39 -2.73 12.78 -3.18
CA ALA A 39 -3.33 11.46 -3.08
C ALA A 39 -3.23 10.92 -1.66
N LYS A 40 -4.22 10.09 -1.28
CA LYS A 40 -4.19 9.37 0.00
C LYS A 40 -3.09 8.31 -0.04
N LYS A 41 -2.02 8.54 0.72
CA LYS A 41 -0.88 7.63 0.88
C LYS A 41 -1.28 6.59 1.92
N ALA A 42 -1.27 5.32 1.52
CA ALA A 42 -1.60 4.19 2.39
C ALA A 42 -0.36 3.66 3.12
N ALA A 43 0.80 3.68 2.46
CA ALA A 43 2.06 3.25 3.06
C ALA A 43 3.26 3.93 2.38
N PHE A 44 4.40 3.96 3.06
CA PHE A 44 5.69 4.41 2.54
C PHE A 44 6.71 3.29 2.62
N ALA A 45 7.65 3.25 1.68
CA ALA A 45 8.72 2.27 1.59
C ALA A 45 10.01 2.94 1.12
N ARG A 46 11.15 2.39 1.53
CA ARG A 46 12.48 2.91 1.17
C ARG A 46 12.99 2.32 -0.15
N ASN A 47 12.47 1.18 -0.57
CA ASN A 47 12.86 0.48 -1.78
C ASN A 47 11.63 -0.07 -2.54
N ALA A 48 11.82 -0.46 -3.80
CA ALA A 48 10.74 -0.95 -4.66
C ALA A 48 10.20 -2.32 -4.20
N TYR A 49 11.05 -3.12 -3.56
CA TYR A 49 10.70 -4.46 -3.07
C TYR A 49 9.71 -4.38 -1.90
N GLU A 50 10.05 -3.65 -0.84
CA GLU A 50 9.16 -3.38 0.31
C GLU A 50 7.86 -2.74 -0.16
N ALA A 51 7.92 -1.79 -1.09
CA ALA A 51 6.73 -1.16 -1.64
C ALA A 51 5.81 -2.17 -2.34
N SER A 52 6.37 -3.18 -3.01
CA SER A 52 5.60 -4.25 -3.67
C SER A 52 5.00 -5.22 -2.65
N VAL A 53 5.75 -5.56 -1.59
CA VAL A 53 5.25 -6.38 -0.47
C VAL A 53 4.09 -5.67 0.24
N LEU A 54 4.24 -4.38 0.55
CA LEU A 54 3.20 -3.56 1.17
C LEU A 54 1.97 -3.44 0.26
N LEU A 55 2.17 -3.23 -1.05
CA LEU A 55 1.06 -3.17 -2.01
C LEU A 55 0.27 -4.49 -2.05
N ARG A 56 0.95 -5.64 -2.00
CA ARG A 56 0.31 -6.95 -1.98
C ARG A 56 -0.50 -7.15 -0.70
N LYS A 57 0.12 -6.89 0.46
CA LYS A 57 -0.55 -6.93 1.77
C LYS A 57 -1.79 -6.04 1.80
N LEU A 58 -1.71 -4.79 1.35
CA LEU A 58 -2.87 -3.87 1.31
C LEU A 58 -4.02 -4.36 0.42
N LYS A 59 -3.71 -5.03 -0.69
CA LYS A 59 -4.74 -5.64 -1.55
C LYS A 59 -5.39 -6.83 -0.86
N GLU A 60 -4.59 -7.69 -0.24
CA GLU A 60 -5.05 -8.85 0.54
C GLU A 60 -5.90 -8.39 1.73
N GLU A 61 -5.47 -7.40 2.50
CA GLU A 61 -6.22 -6.82 3.61
C GLU A 61 -7.53 -6.17 3.15
N LYS A 62 -7.56 -5.50 2.00
CA LYS A 62 -8.81 -4.95 1.45
C LYS A 62 -9.78 -6.06 1.01
N ALA A 63 -9.26 -7.15 0.45
CA ALA A 63 -10.08 -8.32 0.09
C ALA A 63 -10.57 -9.04 1.36
N ALA A 64 -9.70 -9.28 2.32
CA ALA A 64 -9.99 -9.88 3.61
C ALA A 64 -11.00 -9.03 4.40
N LYS A 65 -10.84 -7.70 4.44
CA LYS A 65 -11.81 -6.81 5.10
C LYS A 65 -13.19 -6.86 4.43
N ARG A 66 -13.24 -7.00 3.10
CA ARG A 66 -14.52 -7.20 2.39
C ARG A 66 -15.15 -8.55 2.73
N ALA A 67 -14.35 -9.61 2.83
CA ALA A 67 -14.82 -10.92 3.28
C ALA A 67 -15.29 -10.89 4.75
N ARG A 68 -14.51 -10.25 5.64
CA ARG A 68 -14.82 -10.12 7.08
C ARG A 68 -16.01 -9.22 7.38
N LEU A 69 -16.23 -8.16 6.60
CA LEU A 69 -17.45 -7.34 6.71
C LEU A 69 -18.70 -8.07 6.19
N GLY A 70 -18.52 -9.14 5.40
CA GLY A 70 -19.56 -10.10 5.07
C GLY A 70 -19.68 -11.28 6.06
N PHE A 71 -18.67 -11.51 6.91
CA PHE A 71 -18.63 -12.61 7.87
C PHE A 71 -17.70 -12.21 9.03
N LYS A 72 -18.27 -11.75 10.16
CA LYS A 72 -17.56 -11.27 11.36
C LYS A 72 -16.57 -12.33 11.87
N GLY A 73 -15.32 -12.32 11.40
CA GLY A 73 -14.36 -13.34 11.84
C GLY A 73 -13.04 -13.41 11.08
N TYR A 74 -11.98 -13.33 11.87
CA TYR A 74 -10.76 -14.13 11.79
C TYR A 74 -9.50 -13.53 11.17
N PHE A 75 -8.55 -13.32 12.08
CA PHE A 75 -7.11 -13.12 11.94
C PHE A 75 -6.61 -11.68 11.99
N GLU A 76 -6.92 -11.08 13.14
CA GLU A 76 -6.11 -10.13 13.89
C GLU A 76 -4.90 -10.89 14.48
N GLU A 77 -3.75 -10.20 14.61
CA GLU A 77 -2.54 -10.66 15.32
C GLU A 77 -1.79 -11.86 14.70
N SER A 78 -0.46 -11.96 14.66
CA SER A 78 0.64 -11.21 15.25
C SER A 78 1.91 -11.89 14.71
N HIS A 79 2.96 -11.12 14.41
CA HIS A 79 4.33 -11.49 14.76
C HIS A 79 5.17 -10.22 14.63
N GLN A 80 4.98 -9.35 15.61
CA GLN A 80 6.11 -8.68 16.25
C GLN A 80 7.08 -9.77 16.71
N SER A 81 8.39 -9.56 16.53
CA SER A 81 9.52 -10.16 17.26
C SER A 81 10.69 -10.27 16.28
N ASN A 82 11.91 -9.87 16.57
CA ASN A 82 12.48 -9.17 17.71
C ASN A 82 13.89 -8.72 17.26
N SER A 83 14.45 -7.72 17.92
CA SER A 83 15.89 -7.43 17.88
C SER A 83 16.71 -8.60 18.41
N GLU A 84 17.84 -8.91 17.76
CA GLU A 84 19.05 -9.57 18.30
C GLU A 84 20.14 -9.29 17.23
N LYS A 85 21.17 -8.45 17.41
CA LYS A 85 22.30 -8.45 18.36
C LYS A 85 22.88 -9.85 18.59
N ASP A 86 24.00 -10.14 17.93
CA ASP A 86 25.22 -10.82 18.43
C ASP A 86 26.21 -10.88 17.25
N CYS A 87 27.32 -10.14 17.24
CA CYS A 87 28.61 -10.64 17.72
C CYS A 87 28.70 -10.99 19.20
#